data_AF-A0A0C9W3P7-F1
#
_entry.id   AF-A0A0C9W3P7-F1
#
_cell.length_a   1.000
_cell.length_b   1.000
_cell.length_c   1.000
_cell.angle_alpha   90.00
_cell.angle_beta   90.00
_cell.angle_gamma   90.00
#
_symmetry.space_group_name_H-M   'P 1'
#
loop_
_entity.id
_entity.type
_entity.pdbx_description
1 polymer ?
#
loop_
_entity_poly.entity_id
_entity_poly.type
_entity_poly.pdbx_seq_one_letter_code
_entity_poly.pdbx_strand_id
1 'polypeptide(L)'
;SQCNTGDAQCCNTVGAANSLPGVATTLGLLGIVLQDVSAVVGLGCTPITVAGVGQGANCAQQPVCCTDNQFNGVINIGCTPISL
;
A
#
# COMPACT_ATOMS: atom_id res chain seq x y z
N SER A 1 14.99 -6.52 -6.51
CA SER A 1 14.62 -5.21 -7.11
C SER A 1 13.19 -5.24 -7.64
N GLN A 2 12.21 -5.68 -6.83
CA GLN A 2 10.80 -5.82 -7.27
C GLN A 2 9.96 -4.55 -7.07
N CYS A 3 10.47 -3.57 -6.34
CA CYS A 3 9.84 -2.27 -6.18
C CYS A 3 10.86 -1.21 -6.64
N ASN A 4 10.81 -0.89 -7.95
CA ASN A 4 11.70 0.10 -8.56
C ASN A 4 11.10 1.51 -8.56
N THR A 5 9.79 1.61 -8.35
CA THR A 5 9.00 2.84 -8.34
C THR A 5 8.08 2.83 -7.12
N GLY A 6 8.49 3.51 -6.04
CA GLY A 6 7.77 3.53 -4.77
C GLY A 6 8.51 2.78 -3.65
N ASP A 7 7.80 2.56 -2.54
CA ASP A 7 8.32 1.84 -1.38
C ASP A 7 7.64 0.48 -1.24
N ALA A 8 8.42 -0.53 -0.82
CA ALA A 8 7.88 -1.84 -0.48
C ALA A 8 7.13 -1.76 0.86
N GLN A 9 5.90 -2.25 0.88
CA GLN A 9 4.99 -2.18 2.01
C GLN A 9 4.32 -3.53 2.23
N CYS A 10 4.08 -3.88 3.49
CA CYS A 10 3.32 -5.05 3.88
C CYS A 10 1.97 -4.60 4.41
N CYS A 11 0.91 -4.83 3.65
CA CYS A 11 -0.45 -4.33 3.93
C CYS A 11 -1.37 -5.45 4.38
N ASN A 12 -2.25 -5.16 5.34
CA ASN A 12 -3.26 -6.11 5.82
C ASN A 12 -4.34 -6.37 4.76
N THR A 13 -4.71 -5.32 4.01
CA THR A 13 -5.72 -5.40 2.95
C THR A 13 -5.23 -4.63 1.73
N VAL A 14 -5.44 -5.19 0.54
CA VAL A 14 -5.12 -4.57 -0.74
C VAL A 14 -6.29 -4.70 -1.69
N GLY A 15 -6.63 -3.64 -2.40
CA GLY A 15 -7.75 -3.66 -3.36
C GLY A 15 -7.98 -2.31 -4.01
N ALA A 16 -8.88 -2.30 -5.01
CA ALA A 16 -9.29 -1.05 -5.65
C ALA A 16 -10.02 -0.14 -4.66
N ALA A 17 -9.74 1.16 -4.69
CA ALA A 17 -10.29 2.13 -3.75
C ALA A 17 -11.83 2.19 -3.76
N ASN A 18 -12.45 1.95 -4.92
CA ASN A 18 -13.90 1.88 -5.08
C ASN A 18 -14.54 0.57 -4.55
N SER A 19 -13.74 -0.45 -4.25
CA SER A 19 -14.21 -1.79 -3.87
C SER A 19 -14.03 -2.06 -2.38
N LEU A 20 -13.08 -1.38 -1.73
CA LEU A 20 -12.80 -1.55 -0.32
C LEU A 20 -13.74 -0.69 0.54
N PRO A 21 -14.44 -1.28 1.52
CA PRO A 21 -15.37 -0.55 2.37
C PRO A 21 -14.62 0.48 3.23
N GLY A 22 -15.18 1.69 3.33
CA GLY A 22 -14.64 2.76 4.18
C GLY A 22 -13.46 3.54 3.57
N VAL A 23 -12.87 3.10 2.46
CA VAL A 23 -11.75 3.82 1.81
C VAL A 23 -12.17 5.22 1.37
N ALA A 24 -13.34 5.37 0.74
CA ALA A 24 -13.85 6.67 0.33
C ALA A 24 -14.00 7.64 1.51
N THR A 25 -14.47 7.15 2.67
CA THR A 25 -14.59 7.94 3.90
C THR A 25 -13.21 8.35 4.42
N THR A 26 -12.26 7.41 4.48
CA THR A 26 -10.88 7.68 4.92
C THR A 26 -10.20 8.71 4.02
N LEU A 27 -10.31 8.57 2.70
CA LEU A 27 -9.78 9.54 1.74
C LEU A 27 -10.41 10.92 1.95
N GLY A 28 -11.73 10.99 2.14
CA GLY A 28 -12.44 12.24 2.43
C GLY A 28 -12.01 12.91 3.74
N LEU A 29 -11.80 12.14 4.81
CA LEU A 29 -11.30 12.64 6.10
C LEU A 29 -9.85 13.15 6.01
N LEU A 30 -9.04 12.53 5.16
CA LEU A 30 -7.65 12.91 4.92
C LEU A 30 -7.52 14.02 3.86
N GLY A 31 -8.61 14.45 3.23
CA GLY A 31 -8.60 15.46 2.16
C GLY A 31 -7.93 14.98 0.86
N ILE A 32 -7.87 13.66 0.64
CA ILE A 32 -7.24 13.06 -0.54
C ILE A 32 -8.26 12.94 -1.66
N VAL A 33 -7.92 13.48 -2.83
CA VAL A 33 -8.72 13.34 -4.04
C VAL A 33 -8.01 12.38 -4.99
N LEU A 34 -8.56 11.18 -5.14
CA LEU A 34 -8.11 10.25 -6.17
C LEU A 34 -8.65 10.67 -7.54
N GLN A 35 -7.74 10.79 -8.52
CA GLN A 35 -8.12 11.01 -9.92
C GLN A 35 -8.80 9.77 -10.52
N ASP A 36 -8.37 8.58 -10.07
CA ASP A 36 -8.91 7.29 -10.48
C ASP A 36 -9.28 6.46 -9.25
N VAL A 37 -10.57 6.20 -9.07
CA VAL A 37 -11.10 5.40 -7.94
C VAL A 37 -10.89 3.90 -8.15
N SER A 38 -10.46 3.47 -9.33
CA SER A 38 -10.03 2.10 -9.58
C SER A 38 -8.58 1.84 -9.16
N ALA A 39 -7.84 2.89 -8.77
CA ALA A 39 -6.49 2.76 -8.25
C ALA A 39 -6.46 1.80 -7.05
N VAL A 40 -5.44 0.95 -7.04
CA VAL A 40 -5.23 -0.02 -5.97
C VAL A 40 -4.60 0.69 -4.77
N VAL A 41 -5.17 0.47 -3.60
CA VAL A 41 -4.71 0.98 -2.31
C VAL A 41 -4.42 -0.17 -1.37
N GLY A 42 -3.49 0.08 -0.44
CA GLY A 42 -3.20 -0.78 0.70
C GLY A 42 -3.69 -0.15 2.00
N LEU A 43 -4.22 -0.94 2.92
CA LEU A 43 -4.64 -0.49 4.26
C LEU A 43 -3.84 -1.20 5.34
N GLY A 44 -3.55 -0.47 6.43
CA GLY A 44 -2.79 -1.01 7.56
C GLY A 44 -1.42 -1.52 7.12
N CYS A 45 -0.71 -0.71 6.34
CA CYS A 45 0.57 -1.03 5.76
C CYS A 45 1.73 -0.71 6.70
N THR A 46 2.76 -1.55 6.66
CA THR A 46 4.03 -1.31 7.36
C THR A 46 5.19 -1.34 6.36
N PRO A 47 6.19 -0.47 6.48
CA PRO A 47 7.32 -0.45 5.55
C PRO A 47 8.13 -1.74 5.60
N ILE A 48 8.38 -2.33 4.44
CA ILE A 48 9.34 -3.43 4.29
C ILE A 48 10.72 -2.80 4.14
N THR A 49 11.46 -2.71 5.24
CA THR A 49 12.82 -2.14 5.20
C THR A 49 13.79 -3.06 4.46
N VAL A 50 14.74 -2.46 3.73
CA VAL A 50 15.69 -3.14 2.83
C VAL A 50 16.62 -4.13 3.54
N ALA A 51 16.73 -4.07 4.88
CA ALA A 51 17.41 -5.09 5.67
C ALA A 51 16.77 -6.49 5.54
N GLY A 52 15.55 -6.60 5.01
CA GLY A 52 14.88 -7.86 4.70
C GLY A 52 15.00 -8.32 3.24
N VAL A 53 15.44 -7.47 2.30
CA VAL A 53 15.50 -7.81 0.86
C VAL A 53 16.78 -8.61 0.58
N GLY A 54 16.83 -9.82 1.12
CA GLY A 54 17.98 -10.72 1.07
C GLY A 54 18.11 -11.63 2.30
N GLN A 55 17.47 -11.28 3.42
CA GLN A 55 17.51 -12.03 4.68
C GLN A 55 16.11 -12.43 5.21
N GLY A 56 15.06 -12.20 4.42
CA GLY A 56 13.68 -12.53 4.79
C GLY A 56 12.88 -11.30 5.22
N ALA A 57 12.54 -10.45 4.27
CA ALA A 57 11.44 -9.50 4.41
C ALA A 57 10.19 -10.33 4.70
N ASN A 58 9.79 -10.41 5.97
CA ASN A 58 8.63 -11.19 6.35
C ASN A 58 7.41 -10.27 6.26
N CYS A 59 6.72 -10.33 5.12
CA CYS A 59 5.33 -9.91 5.06
C CYS A 59 4.45 -11.15 5.17
N ALA A 60 3.81 -11.35 6.31
CA ALA A 60 2.83 -12.42 6.50
C ALA A 60 1.49 -12.10 5.82
N GLN A 61 1.27 -10.82 5.48
CA GLN A 61 0.08 -10.32 4.81
C GLN A 61 0.35 -10.11 3.31
N GLN A 62 -0.20 -9.06 2.68
CA GLN A 62 0.03 -8.76 1.28
C GLN A 62 1.27 -7.86 1.09
N PRO A 63 2.35 -8.36 0.46
CA PRO A 63 3.44 -7.51 0.04
C PRO A 63 3.07 -6.74 -1.24
N VAL A 64 3.31 -5.43 -1.22
CA VAL A 64 3.04 -4.51 -2.33
C VAL A 64 4.14 -3.47 -2.48
N CYS A 65 4.22 -2.86 -3.65
CA CYS A 65 4.98 -1.65 -3.94
C CYS A 65 4.02 -0.49 -4.13
N CYS A 66 4.09 0.55 -3.29
CA CYS A 66 3.16 1.68 -3.30
C CYS A 66 3.90 3.00 -3.50
N THR A 67 3.28 3.94 -4.22
CA THR A 67 3.90 5.22 -4.61
C THR A 67 3.63 6.37 -3.63
N ASP A 68 2.55 6.29 -2.87
CA ASP A 68 2.21 7.30 -1.86
C ASP A 68 1.87 6.63 -0.52
N ASN A 69 2.73 6.88 0.46
CA ASN A 69 2.76 6.21 1.76
C ASN A 69 2.70 7.22 2.93
N GLN A 70 2.28 8.46 2.68
CA GLN A 70 2.41 9.59 3.61
C GLN A 70 1.48 9.50 4.83
N PHE A 71 0.57 8.52 4.87
CA PHE A 71 -0.53 8.44 5.85
C PHE A 71 -0.24 7.47 7.00
N ASN A 72 1.02 7.35 7.43
CA ASN A 72 1.47 6.47 8.52
C ASN A 72 0.98 5.01 8.37
N GLY A 73 0.83 4.52 7.14
CA GLY A 73 0.35 3.17 6.87
C GLY A 73 -1.16 2.96 7.02
N VAL A 74 -1.96 3.99 7.35
CA VAL A 74 -3.43 3.86 7.40
C VAL A 74 -3.97 3.55 6.00
N ILE A 75 -3.47 4.29 5.02
CA ILE A 75 -3.76 4.08 3.60
C ILE A 75 -2.50 4.36 2.77
N ASN A 76 -2.22 3.48 1.82
CA ASN A 76 -1.15 3.65 0.85
C ASN A 76 -1.77 3.57 -0.54
N ILE A 77 -1.30 4.40 -1.47
CA ILE A 77 -1.94 4.59 -2.79
C ILE A 77 -0.97 4.18 -3.91
N GLY A 78 -1.53 3.69 -5.02
CA GLY A 78 -0.77 3.26 -6.19
C GLY A 78 -0.05 1.95 -5.92
N CYS A 79 -0.69 1.06 -5.17
CA CYS A 79 -0.09 -0.19 -4.73
C CYS A 79 -0.14 -1.26 -5.82
N THR A 80 0.95 -1.98 -6.00
CA THR A 80 1.06 -3.12 -6.92
C THR A 80 1.57 -4.33 -6.17
N PRO A 81 0.95 -5.52 -6.29
CA PRO A 81 1.45 -6.72 -5.63
C PRO A 81 2.88 -7.07 -6.07
N ILE A 82 3.71 -7.45 -5.11
CA ILE A 82 5.07 -7.96 -5.36
C ILE A 82 5.23 -9.35 -4.76
N SER A 83 6.29 -10.07 -5.12
CA SER A 83 6.72 -11.29 -4.43
C SER A 83 7.93 -10.95 -3.55
N LEU A 84 8.08 -11.59 -2.39
CA LEU A 84 9.23 -11.45 -1.50
C LEU A 84 10.13 -12.69 -1.54
#